data_AF-A0AAV8XJU7-F1
#
_entry.id   AF-A0AAV8XJU7-F1
#
_cell.length_a   1.000
_cell.length_b   1.000
_cell.length_c   1.000
_cell.angle_alpha   90.00
_cell.angle_beta   90.00
_cell.angle_gamma   90.00
#
_symmetry.space_group_name_H-M   'P 1'
#
loop_
_entity.id
_entity.type
_entity.pdbx_description
1 polymer ?
#
loop_
_entity_poly.entity_id
_entity_poly.type
_entity_poly.pdbx_seq_one_letter_code
_entity_poly.pdbx_strand_id
1 'polypeptide(L)'
;MRISTKIREEQTKSKVRFDAKRKDAPKYKEGQQVLVLKNVGSNDGRSRKLLPKYDGPFIAKKVLQHDRYYIEDLPGAQRAPRPYKGVYAVDRMKPYNAEALDDESDDSDH
;
A
#
# COMPACT_ATOMS: atom_id res chain seq x y z
N MET A 1 -10.17 37.56 -26.81
CA MET A 1 -10.55 36.19 -26.37
C MET A 1 -9.63 35.08 -26.93
N ARG A 2 -8.30 35.30 -27.06
CA ARG A 2 -7.34 34.34 -27.66
C ARG A 2 -6.32 33.74 -26.69
N ILE A 3 -6.21 34.31 -25.49
CA ILE A 3 -5.24 33.87 -24.47
C ILE A 3 -5.75 32.60 -23.76
N SER A 4 -7.07 32.52 -23.51
CA SER A 4 -7.70 31.36 -22.85
C SER A 4 -7.60 30.06 -23.66
N THR A 5 -7.57 30.14 -24.99
CA THR A 5 -7.46 28.96 -25.86
C THR A 5 -6.05 28.38 -25.84
N LYS A 6 -5.03 29.24 -25.95
CA LYS A 6 -3.62 28.82 -25.81
C LYS A 6 -3.32 28.19 -24.46
N ILE A 7 -3.81 28.79 -23.37
CA ILE A 7 -3.63 28.23 -22.01
C ILE A 7 -4.25 26.84 -21.91
N ARG A 8 -5.46 26.63 -22.46
CA ARG A 8 -6.11 25.31 -22.45
C ARG A 8 -5.35 24.29 -23.29
N GLU A 9 -4.88 24.67 -24.47
CA GLU A 9 -4.06 23.79 -25.31
C GLU A 9 -2.78 23.35 -24.59
N GLU A 10 -2.10 24.26 -23.92
CA GLU A 10 -0.90 23.96 -23.14
C GLU A 10 -1.20 23.10 -21.90
N GLN A 11 -2.31 23.35 -21.22
CA GLN A 11 -2.81 22.51 -20.12
C GLN A 11 -3.12 21.09 -20.59
N THR A 12 -3.76 20.92 -21.75
CA THR A 12 -4.07 19.58 -22.29
C THR A 12 -2.80 18.82 -22.66
N LYS A 13 -1.84 19.47 -23.33
CA LYS A 13 -0.53 18.87 -23.64
C LYS A 13 0.22 18.46 -22.38
N SER A 14 0.21 19.31 -21.36
CA SER A 14 0.85 19.02 -20.07
C SER A 14 0.18 17.84 -19.37
N LYS A 15 -1.16 17.80 -19.36
CA LYS A 15 -1.95 16.70 -18.79
C LYS A 15 -1.65 15.37 -19.50
N VAL A 16 -1.66 15.34 -20.83
CA VAL A 16 -1.37 14.12 -21.60
C VAL A 16 0.04 13.59 -21.32
N ARG A 17 1.05 14.47 -21.28
CA ARG A 17 2.43 14.07 -20.94
C ARG A 17 2.55 13.54 -19.51
N PHE A 18 1.80 14.12 -18.59
CA PHE A 18 1.76 13.70 -17.19
C PHE A 18 1.06 12.34 -17.04
N ASP A 19 -0.12 12.19 -17.63
CA ASP A 19 -0.93 10.97 -17.57
C ASP A 19 -0.21 9.80 -18.27
N ALA A 20 0.51 10.06 -19.38
CA ALA A 20 1.29 9.04 -20.09
C ALA A 20 2.39 8.37 -19.25
N LYS A 21 2.90 9.06 -18.22
CA LYS A 21 3.93 8.52 -17.31
C LYS A 21 3.34 7.86 -16.06
N ARG A 22 2.02 7.96 -15.87
CA ARG A 22 1.37 7.51 -14.64
C ARG A 22 1.14 6.01 -14.70
N LYS A 23 1.50 5.31 -13.63
CA LYS A 23 1.09 3.92 -13.38
C LYS A 23 -0.16 3.94 -12.53
N ASP A 24 -1.14 3.12 -12.88
CA ASP A 24 -2.34 2.94 -12.07
C ASP A 24 -1.99 2.33 -10.71
N ALA A 25 -2.74 2.75 -9.68
CA ALA A 25 -2.58 2.20 -8.35
C ALA A 25 -2.98 0.71 -8.35
N PRO A 26 -2.26 -0.16 -7.62
CA PRO A 26 -2.64 -1.56 -7.51
C PRO A 26 -4.02 -1.69 -6.87
N LYS A 27 -4.88 -2.51 -7.50
CA LYS A 27 -6.24 -2.77 -7.03
C LYS A 27 -6.30 -4.13 -6.35
N TYR A 28 -6.91 -4.19 -5.19
CA TYR A 28 -7.09 -5.42 -4.44
C TYR A 28 -8.54 -5.90 -4.52
N LYS A 29 -8.75 -7.20 -4.49
CA LYS A 29 -10.09 -7.80 -4.40
C LYS A 29 -10.44 -8.11 -2.96
N GLU A 30 -11.74 -8.17 -2.68
CA GLU A 30 -12.22 -8.68 -1.39
C GLU A 30 -11.78 -10.13 -1.20
N GLY A 31 -11.24 -10.45 -0.02
CA GLY A 31 -10.66 -11.76 0.29
C GLY A 31 -9.17 -11.90 -0.02
N GLN A 32 -8.55 -10.93 -0.70
CA GLN A 32 -7.12 -11.01 -1.04
C GLN A 32 -6.23 -10.76 0.18
N GLN A 33 -5.14 -11.52 0.29
CA GLN A 33 -4.14 -11.35 1.34
C GLN A 33 -3.20 -10.19 1.00
N VAL A 34 -2.96 -9.33 1.98
CA VAL A 34 -2.22 -8.09 1.86
C VAL A 34 -1.36 -7.86 3.09
N LEU A 35 -0.18 -7.29 2.89
CA LEU A 35 0.67 -6.74 3.93
C LEU A 35 0.34 -5.27 4.15
N VAL A 36 0.45 -4.81 5.39
CA VAL A 36 0.08 -3.44 5.76
C VAL A 36 1.22 -2.71 6.44
N LEU A 37 1.43 -1.44 6.07
CA LEU A 37 2.44 -0.59 6.69
C LEU A 37 2.08 -0.28 8.14
N LYS A 38 2.98 -0.61 9.07
CA LYS A 38 2.78 -0.38 10.49
C LYS A 38 3.16 1.06 10.87
N ASN A 39 2.21 1.82 11.41
CA ASN A 39 2.48 3.10 12.07
C ASN A 39 2.77 2.86 13.56
N VAL A 40 3.87 2.19 13.89
CA VAL A 40 4.23 1.99 15.31
C VAL A 40 5.30 3.01 15.69
N GLY A 41 4.92 3.98 16.51
CA GLY A 41 5.88 4.64 17.39
C GLY A 41 6.28 3.62 18.46
N SER A 42 7.44 3.02 18.32
CA SER A 42 7.94 2.10 19.34
C SER A 42 8.40 2.93 20.55
N ASN A 43 7.63 2.89 21.63
CA ASN A 43 8.01 3.48 22.92
C ASN A 43 9.05 2.61 23.67
N ASP A 44 9.47 1.48 23.09
CA ASP A 44 10.35 0.51 23.75
C ASP A 44 11.85 0.85 23.64
N GLY A 45 12.21 2.04 23.15
CA GLY A 45 13.59 2.50 23.02
C GLY A 45 14.45 1.72 22.00
N ARG A 46 13.89 0.73 21.31
CA ARG A 46 14.58 -0.06 20.27
C ARG A 46 14.66 0.68 18.95
N SER A 47 15.78 0.51 18.24
CA SER A 47 16.00 1.11 16.92
C SER A 47 14.95 0.61 15.91
N ARG A 48 14.24 1.56 15.28
CA ARG A 48 13.25 1.28 14.22
C ARG A 48 13.84 0.69 12.95
N LYS A 49 15.17 0.76 12.78
CA LYS A 49 15.86 0.30 11.57
C LYS A 49 15.79 -1.22 11.39
N LEU A 50 15.71 -1.97 12.49
CA LEU A 50 15.70 -3.43 12.48
C LEU A 50 14.28 -4.03 12.45
N LEU A 51 13.24 -3.20 12.53
CA LEU A 51 11.86 -3.67 12.53
C LEU A 51 11.33 -3.78 11.10
N PRO A 52 10.57 -4.84 10.77
CA PRO A 52 9.94 -4.97 9.47
C PRO A 52 8.95 -3.81 9.27
N LYS A 53 9.07 -3.17 8.11
CA LYS A 53 8.26 -1.99 7.75
C LYS A 53 6.79 -2.34 7.53
N TYR A 54 6.54 -3.53 6.97
CA TYR A 54 5.21 -4.07 6.72
C TYR A 54 4.92 -5.21 7.70
N ASP A 55 3.68 -5.32 8.12
CA ASP A 55 3.22 -6.40 8.97
C ASP A 55 2.20 -7.27 8.24
N GLY A 56 2.23 -8.54 8.63
CA GLY A 56 1.20 -9.57 8.57
C GLY A 56 0.45 -9.79 7.25
N PRO A 57 0.16 -11.04 6.89
CA PRO A 57 -0.90 -11.30 5.94
C PRO A 57 -2.24 -10.97 6.61
N PHE A 58 -2.82 -9.84 6.21
CA PHE A 58 -4.18 -9.48 6.52
C PHE A 58 -5.08 -9.77 5.33
N ILE A 59 -6.40 -9.80 5.52
CA ILE A 59 -7.37 -9.90 4.43
C ILE A 59 -7.96 -8.53 4.12
N ALA A 60 -7.95 -8.14 2.85
CA ALA A 60 -8.78 -7.05 2.35
C ALA A 60 -10.26 -7.49 2.38
N LYS A 61 -10.99 -7.13 3.43
CA LYS A 61 -12.37 -7.57 3.64
C LYS A 61 -13.37 -6.82 2.76
N LYS A 62 -13.13 -5.53 2.52
CA LYS A 62 -14.03 -4.67 1.74
C LYS A 62 -13.27 -3.60 0.99
N VAL A 63 -13.67 -3.33 -0.25
CA VAL A 63 -13.17 -2.18 -1.02
C VAL A 63 -14.01 -0.93 -0.68
N LEU A 64 -13.35 0.16 -0.33
CA LEU A 64 -13.97 1.45 -0.02
C LEU A 64 -13.68 2.47 -1.14
N GLN A 65 -14.33 3.63 -1.06
CA GLN A 65 -14.08 4.73 -2.00
C GLN A 65 -12.71 5.38 -1.80
N HIS A 66 -12.17 5.94 -2.88
CA HIS A 66 -10.89 6.66 -2.92
C HIS A 66 -9.68 5.76 -2.59
N ASP A 67 -9.60 4.58 -3.22
CA ASP A 67 -8.47 3.65 -3.07
C ASP A 67 -8.21 3.24 -1.61
N ARG A 68 -9.28 3.11 -0.83
CA ARG A 68 -9.23 2.67 0.56
C ARG A 68 -9.77 1.26 0.68
N TYR A 69 -9.24 0.50 1.62
CA TYR A 69 -9.61 -0.88 1.87
C TYR A 69 -9.81 -1.09 3.35
N TYR A 70 -10.87 -1.81 3.70
CA TYR A 70 -11.08 -2.31 5.04
C TYR A 70 -10.36 -3.63 5.18
N ILE A 71 -9.48 -3.70 6.18
CA ILE A 71 -8.58 -4.82 6.40
C ILE A 71 -8.89 -5.45 7.74
N GLU A 72 -8.91 -6.78 7.77
CA GLU A 72 -9.09 -7.57 8.98
C GLU A 72 -8.00 -8.64 9.10
N ASP A 73 -7.75 -9.10 10.33
CA ASP A 73 -6.92 -10.28 10.58
C ASP A 73 -7.46 -11.50 9.83
N LEU A 74 -6.54 -12.40 9.48
CA LEU A 74 -6.88 -13.69 8.90
C LEU A 74 -7.76 -14.49 9.89
N PRO A 75 -8.92 -15.02 9.47
CA PRO A 75 -9.77 -15.82 10.33
C PRO A 75 -9.01 -17.07 10.80
N GLY A 76 -8.88 -17.24 12.12
CA GLY A 76 -8.13 -18.35 12.71
C GLY A 76 -6.65 -18.07 13.01
N ALA A 77 -6.08 -16.96 12.53
CA ALA A 77 -4.70 -16.54 12.84
C ALA A 77 -4.66 -15.17 13.54
N GLN A 78 -5.58 -14.97 14.49
CA GLN A 78 -5.64 -13.73 15.27
C GLN A 78 -4.45 -13.68 16.24
N ARG A 79 -3.67 -12.60 16.18
CA ARG A 79 -2.49 -12.41 17.05
C ARG A 79 -2.85 -11.88 18.43
N ALA A 80 -4.04 -11.28 18.56
CA ALA A 80 -4.54 -10.70 19.79
C ALA A 80 -5.96 -11.22 20.08
N PRO A 81 -6.45 -11.12 21.33
CA PRO A 81 -7.81 -11.54 21.69
C PRO A 81 -8.92 -10.80 20.92
N ARG A 82 -8.60 -9.61 20.39
CA ARG A 82 -9.47 -8.85 19.50
C ARG A 82 -8.87 -8.86 18.10
N PRO A 83 -9.63 -9.25 17.07
CA PRO A 83 -9.15 -9.21 15.70
C PRO A 83 -8.81 -7.76 15.32
N TYR A 84 -7.66 -7.59 14.69
CA TYR A 84 -7.26 -6.32 14.14
C TYR A 84 -8.21 -5.92 13.01
N LYS A 85 -8.61 -4.64 13.01
CA LYS A 85 -9.51 -4.03 12.04
C LYS A 85 -9.01 -2.63 11.74
N GLY A 86 -8.87 -2.29 10.45
CA GLY A 86 -8.36 -0.98 10.05
C GLY A 86 -8.73 -0.61 8.63
N VAL A 87 -8.68 0.69 8.34
CA VAL A 87 -8.83 1.23 6.97
C VAL A 87 -7.47 1.71 6.50
N TYR A 88 -7.05 1.22 5.35
CA TYR A 88 -5.77 1.56 4.74
C TYR A 88 -5.94 2.02 3.30
N ALA A 89 -5.10 2.95 2.88
CA ALA A 89 -4.99 3.33 1.48
C ALA A 89 -4.00 2.42 0.75
N VAL A 90 -4.15 2.30 -0.57
CA VAL A 90 -3.32 1.42 -1.43
C VAL A 90 -1.83 1.64 -1.26
N ASP A 91 -1.39 2.89 -1.04
CA ASP A 91 0.02 3.27 -0.85
C ASP A 91 0.66 2.66 0.40
N ARG A 92 -0.16 2.24 1.37
CA ARG A 92 0.25 1.58 2.62
C ARG A 92 0.03 0.07 2.59
N MET A 93 -0.34 -0.49 1.45
CA MET A 93 -0.64 -1.91 1.29
C MET A 93 0.30 -2.53 0.24
N LYS A 94 0.66 -3.78 0.46
CA LYS A 94 1.37 -4.61 -0.52
C LYS A 94 0.65 -5.95 -0.70
N PRO A 95 0.70 -6.57 -1.90
CA PRO A 95 0.24 -7.94 -2.05
C PRO A 95 1.06 -8.86 -1.15
N TYR A 96 0.39 -9.82 -0.50
CA TYR A 96 1.08 -10.89 0.21
C TYR A 96 1.46 -11.98 -0.79
N ASN A 97 2.75 -12.11 -1.08
CA ASN A 97 3.28 -13.19 -1.90
C ASN A 97 3.89 -14.23 -0.96
N ALA A 98 3.17 -15.31 -0.70
CA ALA A 98 3.65 -16.40 0.16
C ALA A 98 4.92 -17.07 -0.40
N GLU A 99 5.13 -17.01 -1.73
CA GLU A 99 6.27 -17.64 -2.43
C GLU A 99 7.55 -16.79 -2.44
N ALA A 100 7.48 -15.50 -2.13
CA ALA A 100 8.62 -14.58 -2.27
C ALA A 100 9.39 -14.33 -0.95
N LEU A 101 9.11 -15.12 0.09
CA LEU A 101 9.72 -14.94 1.41
C LEU A 101 11.11 -15.57 1.55
N ASP A 102 11.61 -16.21 0.50
CA ASP A 102 12.88 -16.94 0.51
C ASP A 102 14.06 -16.18 -0.15
N ASP A 103 13.85 -15.02 -0.80
CA ASP A 103 14.87 -14.43 -1.72
C ASP A 103 15.38 -13.00 -1.38
N GLU A 104 15.09 -12.43 -0.21
CA GLU A 104 15.65 -11.10 0.15
C GLU A 104 16.65 -11.20 1.31
N SER A 105 17.70 -11.97 1.11
CA SER A 105 19.01 -11.75 1.73
C SER A 105 19.95 -11.13 0.68
N ASP A 106 19.72 -9.86 0.33
CA ASP A 106 20.73 -9.06 -0.35
C ASP A 106 21.73 -8.56 0.71
N ASP A 107 22.68 -9.44 1.03
CA ASP A 107 23.95 -9.08 1.66
C ASP A 107 25.05 -9.37 0.63
N SER A 108 25.10 -8.54 -0.41
CA SER A 108 26.23 -8.49 -1.35
C SER A 108 27.13 -7.30 -1.04
N ASP A 109 27.94 -7.45 0.00
CA ASP A 109 29.10 -6.59 0.27
C ASP A 109 30.38 -7.44 0.27
N HIS A 110 30.96 -7.67 -0.92
CA HIS A 110 32.42 -7.60 -1.18
C HIS A 110 32.76 -7.69 -2.67
#